data_AF-A0A7C3R6K8-F1
#
_entry.id   AF-A0A7C3R6K8-F1
#
_cell.length_a   1.000
_cell.length_b   1.000
_cell.length_c   1.000
_cell.angle_alpha   90.00
_cell.angle_beta   90.00
_cell.angle_gamma   90.00
#
_symmetry.space_group_name_H-M   'P 1'
#
loop_
_entity.id
_entity.type
_entity.pdbx_description
1 polymer ?
#
loop_
_entity_poly.entity_id
_entity_poly.type
_entity_poly.pdbx_seq_one_letter_code
_entity_poly.pdbx_strand_id
1 'polypeptide(L)'
;MTTLFKTTETCRICGQSHEYVGIGSTNEFGSPDLDTRPPEMRRSTILYWVRRCPSCGYCAPQVSEGPEEAKEIVASEAYRRQLDDRAYPELANRFLCWALIQERVGSYARAGWAALHAAWACDDQGASEAARRCRL
;
A
#
# COMPACT_ATOMS: atom_id res chain seq x y z
N MET A 1 20.26 9.14 6.59
CA MET A 1 20.33 9.05 5.11
C MET A 1 19.47 7.87 4.70
N THR A 2 18.65 8.03 3.66
CA THR A 2 17.80 6.95 3.13
C THR A 2 18.45 6.39 1.88
N THR A 3 18.68 5.08 1.85
CA THR A 3 19.25 4.39 0.69
C THR A 3 18.12 3.72 -0.07
N LEU A 4 17.93 4.11 -1.33
CA LEU A 4 16.99 3.50 -2.25
C LEU A 4 17.74 2.64 -3.26
N PHE A 5 17.14 1.53 -3.68
CA PHE A 5 17.69 0.66 -4.71
C PHE A 5 16.58 0.19 -5.65
N LYS A 6 16.96 -0.21 -6.86
CA LYS A 6 16.04 -0.81 -7.83
C LYS A 6 15.98 -2.31 -7.58
N THR A 7 14.78 -2.86 -7.58
CA THR A 7 14.54 -4.30 -7.46
C THR A 7 13.59 -4.75 -8.55
N THR A 8 13.87 -5.90 -9.16
CA THR A 8 12.97 -6.51 -10.15
C THR A 8 12.18 -7.60 -9.47
N GLU A 9 10.86 -7.48 -9.49
CA GLU A 9 9.97 -8.44 -8.83
C GLU A 9 8.98 -9.02 -9.83
N THR A 10 8.83 -10.35 -9.80
CA THR A 10 7.85 -11.08 -10.59
C THR A 10 6.53 -11.12 -9.85
N CYS A 11 5.46 -10.58 -10.44
CA CYS A 11 4.16 -10.55 -9.82
C CYS A 11 3.61 -11.97 -9.59
N ARG A 12 3.22 -12.30 -8.35
CA ARG A 12 2.65 -13.59 -7.98
C ARG A 12 1.36 -13.94 -8.73
N ILE A 13 0.62 -12.93 -9.18
CA ILE A 13 -0.71 -13.04 -9.79
C ILE A 13 -0.62 -13.24 -11.31
N CYS A 14 0.10 -12.36 -12.02
CA CYS A 14 0.17 -12.37 -13.48
C CYS A 14 1.49 -12.92 -14.05
N GLY A 15 2.50 -13.16 -13.20
CA GLY A 15 3.80 -13.67 -13.62
C GLY A 15 4.70 -12.68 -14.37
N GLN A 16 4.26 -11.43 -14.57
CA GLN A 16 5.09 -10.41 -15.23
C GLN A 16 6.06 -9.78 -14.24
N SER A 17 7.30 -9.59 -14.67
CA SER A 17 8.35 -8.92 -13.89
C SER A 17 8.38 -7.42 -14.19
N HIS A 18 8.47 -6.63 -13.12
CA HIS A 18 8.55 -5.18 -13.20
C HIS A 18 9.63 -4.65 -12.25
N GLU A 19 10.18 -3.48 -12.57
CA GLU A 19 11.13 -2.78 -11.71
C GLU A 19 10.37 -1.92 -10.68
N TYR A 20 10.78 -2.03 -9.42
CA TYR A 20 10.29 -1.23 -8.30
C TYR A 20 11.45 -0.59 -7.55
N VAL A 21 11.13 0.41 -6.74
CA VAL A 21 12.08 0.99 -5.79
C VAL A 21 11.91 0.28 -4.45
N GLY A 22 13.01 -0.24 -3.91
CA GLY A 22 13.14 -0.77 -2.57
C GLY A 22 13.82 0.23 -1.63
N ILE A 23 13.50 0.14 -0.35
CA ILE A 23 14.17 0.90 0.71
C ILE A 23 15.23 -0.03 1.32
N GLY A 24 16.51 0.27 1.14
CA GLY A 24 17.61 -0.52 1.69
C GLY A 24 17.89 -0.16 3.14
N SER A 25 17.89 1.13 3.46
CA SER A 25 17.98 1.62 4.83
C SER A 25 17.34 2.99 4.95
N THR A 26 16.80 3.29 6.12
CA THR A 26 16.32 4.61 6.52
C THR A 26 16.53 4.77 8.02
N ASN A 27 16.71 6.00 8.48
CA ASN A 27 16.76 6.27 9.93
C ASN A 27 15.35 6.52 10.48
N GLU A 28 15.17 6.15 11.74
CA GLU A 28 13.96 6.37 12.53
C GLU A 28 14.27 7.22 13.77
N PHE A 29 15.27 8.11 13.66
CA PHE A 29 15.66 8.96 14.76
C PHE A 29 14.58 10.02 15.02
N GLY A 30 14.04 10.02 16.23
CA GLY A 30 12.91 10.85 16.65
C GLY A 30 11.75 10.01 17.19
N SER A 31 10.75 10.67 17.79
CA SER A 31 9.52 10.02 18.24
C SER A 31 8.49 9.96 17.09
N PRO A 32 7.68 8.89 16.99
CA PRO A 32 6.52 8.87 16.11
C PRO A 32 5.49 9.95 16.49
N ASP A 33 4.64 10.31 15.53
CA ASP A 33 3.44 11.12 15.77
C ASP A 33 2.43 10.34 16.63
N LEU A 34 1.42 11.04 17.18
CA LEU A 34 0.34 10.41 17.96
C LEU A 34 -0.47 9.40 17.14
N ASP A 35 -0.55 9.59 15.82
CA ASP A 35 -1.19 8.66 14.90
C ASP A 35 -0.25 7.58 14.41
N THR A 36 0.93 7.43 15.04
CA THR A 36 1.99 6.43 14.78
C THR A 36 2.79 6.62 13.49
N ARG A 37 2.65 7.74 12.79
CA ARG A 37 3.54 8.04 11.66
C ARG A 37 4.98 8.10 12.15
N PRO A 38 5.92 7.42 11.46
CA PRO A 38 7.30 7.43 11.87
C PRO A 38 7.93 8.81 11.58
N PRO A 39 9.14 9.07 12.10
CA PRO A 39 9.87 10.30 11.82
C PRO A 39 10.08 10.54 10.32
N GLU A 40 10.28 11.82 9.97
CA GLU A 40 10.26 12.36 8.60
C GLU A 40 10.99 11.51 7.56
N MET A 41 12.21 11.08 7.87
CA MET A 41 13.03 10.30 6.93
C MET A 41 12.39 8.97 6.53
N ARG A 42 11.71 8.29 7.46
CA ARG A 42 10.96 7.07 7.15
C ARG A 42 9.59 7.40 6.57
N ARG A 43 8.88 8.41 7.09
CA ARG A 43 7.53 8.78 6.60
C ARG A 43 7.55 9.12 5.11
N SER A 44 8.57 9.85 4.65
CA SER A 44 8.70 10.30 3.26
C SER A 44 8.94 9.14 2.28
N THR A 45 9.13 7.92 2.78
CA THR A 45 9.26 6.70 1.96
C THR A 45 7.94 5.95 1.77
N ILE A 46 6.82 6.46 2.29
CA ILE A 46 5.50 5.79 2.25
C ILE A 46 5.08 5.36 0.84
N LEU A 47 5.50 6.10 -0.20
CA LEU A 47 5.22 5.78 -1.59
C LEU A 47 5.83 4.44 -2.06
N TYR A 48 6.79 3.89 -1.32
CA TYR A 48 7.46 2.62 -1.61
C TYR A 48 7.00 1.47 -0.70
N TRP A 49 6.15 1.74 0.30
CA TRP A 49 5.70 0.72 1.25
C TRP A 49 4.65 -0.23 0.68
N VAL A 50 3.96 0.20 -0.37
CA VAL A 50 3.04 -0.62 -1.15
C VAL A 50 3.31 -0.41 -2.63
N ARG A 51 3.35 -1.51 -3.36
CA ARG A 51 3.59 -1.55 -4.80
C ARG A 51 2.34 -2.01 -5.51
N ARG A 52 2.13 -1.50 -6.73
CA ARG A 52 1.07 -1.92 -7.64
C ARG A 52 1.70 -2.58 -8.85
N CYS A 53 1.27 -3.80 -9.18
CA CYS A 53 1.61 -4.42 -10.44
C CYS A 53 0.97 -3.63 -11.60
N PRO A 54 1.76 -3.11 -12.56
CA PRO A 54 1.22 -2.35 -13.69
C PRO A 54 0.28 -3.17 -14.58
N SER A 55 0.48 -4.48 -14.67
CA SER A 55 -0.23 -5.34 -15.63
C SER A 55 -1.58 -5.86 -15.13
N CYS A 56 -1.68 -6.18 -13.83
CA CYS A 56 -2.90 -6.76 -13.26
C CYS A 56 -3.50 -5.95 -12.10
N GLY A 57 -2.83 -4.89 -11.64
CA GLY A 57 -3.32 -4.06 -10.55
C GLY A 57 -3.17 -4.66 -9.15
N TYR A 58 -2.51 -5.82 -9.00
CA TYR A 58 -2.23 -6.40 -7.68
C TYR A 58 -1.41 -5.45 -6.81
N CYS A 59 -1.90 -5.15 -5.61
CA CYS A 59 -1.26 -4.25 -4.66
C CYS A 59 -0.77 -5.03 -3.44
N ALA A 60 0.52 -4.91 -3.11
CA ALA A 60 1.14 -5.53 -1.94
C ALA A 60 2.46 -4.82 -1.60
N PRO A 61 2.99 -4.96 -0.36
CA PRO A 61 4.33 -4.48 -0.02
C PRO A 61 5.42 -5.05 -0.93
N GLN A 62 5.26 -6.33 -1.31
CA GLN A 62 6.08 -7.01 -2.31
C GLN A 62 5.15 -7.74 -3.27
N VAL A 63 5.28 -7.49 -4.58
CA VAL A 63 4.34 -8.06 -5.57
C VAL A 63 4.62 -9.54 -5.86
N SER A 64 5.79 -10.03 -5.47
CA SER A 64 6.21 -11.43 -5.55
C SER A 64 5.61 -12.31 -4.46
N GLU A 65 5.11 -11.70 -3.40
CA GLU A 65 4.51 -12.38 -2.26
C GLU A 65 3.00 -12.13 -2.20
N GLY A 66 2.29 -12.99 -1.48
CA GLY A 66 0.85 -12.85 -1.28
C GLY A 66 0.19 -14.17 -0.91
N PRO A 67 -1.02 -14.10 -0.33
CA PRO A 67 -1.85 -15.27 -0.10
C PRO A 67 -2.33 -15.86 -1.44
N GLU A 68 -2.67 -17.15 -1.47
CA GLU A 68 -3.10 -17.84 -2.69
C GLU A 68 -4.41 -17.25 -3.24
N GLU A 69 -5.29 -16.81 -2.34
CA GLU A 69 -6.59 -16.21 -2.59
C GLU A 69 -6.48 -14.82 -3.24
N ALA A 70 -5.30 -14.18 -3.20
CA ALA A 70 -5.10 -12.85 -3.75
C ALA A 70 -5.50 -12.75 -5.23
N LYS A 71 -5.32 -13.84 -6.00
CA LYS A 71 -5.70 -13.87 -7.42
C LYS A 71 -7.21 -13.66 -7.63
N GLU A 72 -8.03 -14.33 -6.82
CA GLU A 72 -9.48 -14.22 -6.89
C GLU A 72 -9.96 -12.85 -6.38
N ILE A 73 -9.33 -12.36 -5.32
CA ILE A 73 -9.65 -11.05 -4.72
C ILE A 73 -9.34 -9.93 -5.72
N VAL A 74 -8.19 -9.94 -6.38
CA VAL A 74 -7.81 -8.95 -7.42
C VAL A 74 -8.78 -8.96 -8.60
N ALA A 75 -9.36 -10.13 -8.92
CA ALA A 75 -10.36 -10.25 -9.97
C ALA A 75 -11.75 -9.77 -9.56
N SER A 76 -12.01 -9.59 -8.26
CA SER A 76 -13.32 -9.18 -7.75
C SER A 76 -13.69 -7.75 -8.15
N GLU A 77 -15.00 -7.50 -8.27
CA GLU A 77 -15.52 -6.17 -8.57
C GLU A 77 -15.16 -5.16 -7.48
N ALA A 78 -15.26 -5.54 -6.21
CA ALA A 78 -14.93 -4.68 -5.08
C ALA A 78 -13.49 -4.17 -5.14
N TYR A 79 -12.53 -5.06 -5.43
CA TYR A 79 -11.13 -4.69 -5.57
C TYR A 79 -10.89 -3.74 -6.73
N ARG A 80 -11.44 -4.04 -7.92
CA ARG A 80 -11.27 -3.20 -9.11
C ARG A 80 -11.90 -1.82 -8.92
N ARG A 81 -13.08 -1.78 -8.30
CA ARG A 81 -13.79 -0.54 -8.00
C ARG A 81 -12.99 0.34 -7.05
N GLN A 82 -12.37 -0.25 -6.02
CA GLN A 82 -11.45 0.48 -5.13
C GLN A 82 -10.20 0.97 -5.87
N LEU A 83 -9.59 0.13 -6.72
CA LEU A 83 -8.37 0.47 -7.43
C LEU A 83 -8.54 1.71 -8.34
N ASP A 84 -9.71 1.83 -8.96
CA ASP A 84 -10.05 2.90 -9.90
C ASP A 84 -10.89 4.03 -9.26
N ASP A 85 -11.11 4.01 -7.94
CA ASP A 85 -11.92 5.01 -7.25
C ASP A 85 -11.20 6.37 -7.20
N ARG A 86 -11.73 7.34 -7.94
CA ARG A 86 -11.17 8.70 -8.03
C ARG A 86 -11.44 9.55 -6.78
N ALA A 87 -12.24 9.07 -5.83
CA ALA A 87 -12.42 9.73 -4.55
C ALA A 87 -11.17 9.66 -3.67
N TYR A 88 -10.25 8.73 -3.95
CA TYR A 88 -9.01 8.54 -3.21
C TYR A 88 -7.79 8.81 -4.09
N PRO A 89 -6.70 9.35 -3.52
CA PRO A 89 -5.42 9.40 -4.22
C PRO A 89 -4.92 8.01 -4.62
N GLU A 90 -4.13 7.92 -5.69
CA GLU A 90 -3.66 6.63 -6.21
C GLU A 90 -2.90 5.82 -5.15
N LEU A 91 -2.04 6.46 -4.36
CA LEU A 91 -1.30 5.79 -3.28
C LEU A 91 -2.25 5.23 -2.20
N ALA A 92 -3.30 5.97 -1.85
CA ALA A 92 -4.30 5.52 -0.89
C ALA A 92 -5.06 4.30 -1.44
N ASN A 93 -5.45 4.30 -2.73
CA ASN A 93 -6.07 3.15 -3.37
C ASN A 93 -5.19 1.91 -3.32
N ARG A 94 -3.87 2.04 -3.52
CA ARG A 94 -2.95 0.88 -3.41
C ARG A 94 -2.98 0.27 -2.00
N PHE A 95 -2.99 1.09 -0.97
CA PHE A 95 -3.11 0.62 0.41
C PHE A 95 -4.49 0.03 0.72
N LEU A 96 -5.58 0.63 0.25
CA LEU A 96 -6.94 0.09 0.45
C LEU A 96 -7.14 -1.23 -0.28
N CYS A 97 -6.63 -1.36 -1.50
CA CYS A 97 -6.58 -2.63 -2.22
C CYS A 97 -5.83 -3.71 -1.44
N TRP A 98 -4.70 -3.35 -0.82
CA TRP A 98 -3.98 -4.26 0.06
C TRP A 98 -4.79 -4.60 1.32
N ALA A 99 -5.48 -3.63 1.91
CA ALA A 99 -6.37 -3.85 3.06
C ALA A 99 -7.47 -4.86 2.75
N LEU A 100 -8.14 -4.72 1.59
CA LEU A 100 -9.16 -5.67 1.12
C LEU A 100 -8.62 -7.09 0.99
N ILE A 101 -7.39 -7.25 0.47
CA ILE A 101 -6.76 -8.57 0.40
C ILE A 101 -6.54 -9.15 1.80
N GLN A 102 -5.99 -8.35 2.71
CA GLN A 102 -5.69 -8.79 4.08
C GLN A 102 -6.95 -9.12 4.88
N GLU A 103 -8.02 -8.35 4.72
CA GLU A 103 -9.32 -8.60 5.35
C GLU A 103 -9.92 -9.93 4.88
N ARG A 104 -9.88 -10.20 3.58
CA ARG A 104 -10.43 -11.44 2.98
C ARG A 104 -9.71 -12.70 3.44
N VAL A 105 -8.43 -12.61 3.79
CA VAL A 105 -7.64 -13.73 4.33
C VAL A 105 -7.60 -13.74 5.87
N GLY A 106 -8.44 -12.92 6.53
CA GLY A 106 -8.57 -12.86 7.98
C GLY A 106 -7.43 -12.16 8.72
N SER A 107 -6.52 -11.49 8.01
CA SER A 107 -5.41 -10.72 8.59
C SER A 107 -5.84 -9.29 8.94
N TYR A 108 -6.82 -9.16 9.84
CA TYR A 108 -7.46 -7.87 10.16
C TYR A 108 -6.48 -6.82 10.69
N ALA A 109 -5.46 -7.22 11.46
CA ALA A 109 -4.42 -6.30 11.93
C ALA A 109 -3.66 -5.66 10.76
N ARG A 110 -3.29 -6.44 9.75
CA ARG A 110 -2.60 -5.93 8.55
C ARG A 110 -3.55 -5.08 7.69
N ALA A 111 -4.82 -5.47 7.62
CA ALA A 111 -5.84 -4.68 6.95
C ALA A 111 -6.02 -3.29 7.59
N GLY A 112 -6.10 -3.23 8.92
CA GLY A 112 -6.21 -1.98 9.67
C GLY A 112 -5.00 -1.06 9.48
N TRP A 113 -3.78 -1.61 9.55
CA TRP A 113 -2.56 -0.84 9.25
C TRP A 113 -2.54 -0.31 7.81
N ALA A 114 -2.96 -1.12 6.85
CA ALA A 114 -3.05 -0.69 5.46
C ALA A 114 -4.07 0.44 5.28
N ALA A 115 -5.24 0.36 5.90
CA ALA A 115 -6.24 1.42 5.89
C ALA A 115 -5.71 2.71 6.55
N LEU A 116 -4.99 2.60 7.67
CA LEU A 116 -4.34 3.75 8.31
C LEU A 116 -3.28 4.40 7.42
N HIS A 117 -2.43 3.61 6.75
CA HIS A 117 -1.47 4.14 5.78
C HIS A 117 -2.16 4.81 4.57
N ALA A 118 -3.32 4.29 4.13
CA ALA A 118 -4.13 4.95 3.12
C ALA A 118 -4.64 6.32 3.62
N ALA A 119 -5.03 6.41 4.89
CA ALA A 119 -5.44 7.67 5.51
C ALA A 119 -4.29 8.70 5.52
N TRP A 120 -3.07 8.27 5.85
CA TRP A 120 -1.88 9.13 5.78
C TRP A 120 -1.61 9.63 4.36
N ALA A 121 -1.70 8.75 3.36
CA ALA A 121 -1.55 9.13 1.96
C ALA A 121 -2.63 10.13 1.50
N CYS A 122 -3.84 10.05 2.05
CA CYS A 122 -4.89 11.05 1.83
C CYS A 122 -4.58 12.39 2.50
N ASP A 123 -4.11 12.37 3.76
CA ASP A 123 -3.76 13.60 4.49
C ASP A 123 -2.62 14.36 3.80
N ASP A 124 -1.60 13.65 3.32
CA ASP A 124 -0.45 14.23 2.61
C ASP A 124 -0.85 14.93 1.31
N GLN A 125 -2.00 14.53 0.71
CA GLN A 125 -2.57 15.17 -0.48
C GLN A 125 -3.75 16.11 -0.19
N GLY A 126 -4.06 16.37 1.08
CA GLY A 126 -5.17 17.24 1.48
C GLY A 126 -6.57 16.67 1.22
N ALA A 127 -6.70 15.37 0.98
CA ALA A 127 -7.97 14.69 0.72
C ALA A 127 -8.71 14.31 2.03
N SER A 128 -9.15 15.31 2.80
CA SER A 128 -9.61 15.12 4.18
C SER A 128 -10.81 14.16 4.34
N GLU A 129 -11.79 14.20 3.44
CA GLU A 129 -12.95 13.30 3.50
C GLU A 129 -12.56 11.84 3.23
N ALA A 130 -11.68 11.61 2.24
CA ALA A 130 -11.12 10.30 1.96
C ALA A 130 -10.30 9.79 3.16
N ALA A 131 -9.48 10.66 3.77
CA ALA A 131 -8.68 10.33 4.94
C ALA A 131 -9.52 9.92 6.16
N ARG A 132 -10.71 10.51 6.33
CA ARG A 132 -11.67 10.11 7.37
C ARG A 132 -12.25 8.73 7.08
N ARG A 133 -12.66 8.47 5.84
CA ARG A 133 -13.20 7.16 5.43
C ARG A 133 -12.20 6.03 5.62
N CYS A 134 -10.92 6.27 5.34
CA CYS A 134 -9.86 5.27 5.55
C CYS A 134 -9.66 4.88 7.03
N ARG A 135 -10.21 5.63 8.00
CA ARG A 135 -10.06 5.40 9.45
C ARG A 135 -11.30 4.77 10.10
N LEU A 136 -12.39 4.65 9.36
CA LEU A 136 -13.68 4.09 9.81
C LEU A 136 -13.80 2.64 9.35
#